data_AF-A0A925VU19-F1
#
_entry.id   AF-A0A925VU19-F1
#
_cell.length_a   1.000
_cell.length_b   1.000
_cell.length_c   1.000
_cell.angle_alpha   90.00
_cell.angle_beta   90.00
_cell.angle_gamma   90.00
#
_symmetry.space_group_name_H-M   'P 1'
#
loop_
_entity.id
_entity.type
_entity.pdbx_description
1 polymer ?
#
loop_
_entity_poly.entity_id
_entity_poly.type
_entity_poly.pdbx_seq_one_letter_code
_entity_poly.pdbx_strand_id
1 'polypeptide(L)'
;MHAPKFAASRSFHQELKRRTTAYFTEAGKDTTGDSRLFAKAIILTVSFVAVYLHLVFLTPPAWLALLECALLGLAGSAIGFNVMHDGAHGSFSKSRWINQFASFTLNVLGGNSFMWNVKHNLIHHMYTNVDGVDDDLDAQPWLRLSSTQPRYGFHRFQHLYFWFLYALLFIAWIFFMDYQKYFKGKIGEMPIKKMTATDQSVFWGFKVLHLFLFVALPIYMVGFVAWIVGFLVFATVVGFTMSIVFQLAHTVEHTAFPVPHEVTNKLEDEWAIHQIKTT
;
A
#
# COMPACT_ATOMS: atom_id res chain seq x y z
N MET A 1 22.00 4.21 -8.42
CA MET A 1 22.17 5.69 -8.33
C MET A 1 21.87 6.14 -6.91
N HIS A 2 22.43 7.27 -6.44
CA HIS A 2 22.06 7.83 -5.14
C HIS A 2 20.72 8.57 -5.26
N ALA A 3 19.87 8.49 -4.23
CA ALA A 3 18.64 9.28 -4.16
C ALA A 3 18.95 10.78 -4.30
N PRO A 4 18.08 11.56 -4.97
CA PRO A 4 18.28 12.98 -5.11
C PRO A 4 18.23 13.67 -3.75
N LYS A 5 18.90 14.81 -3.63
CA LYS A 5 18.88 15.62 -2.40
C LYS A 5 17.93 16.80 -2.56
N PHE A 6 17.08 17.03 -1.57
CA PHE A 6 16.25 18.23 -1.51
C PHE A 6 17.09 19.47 -1.28
N ALA A 7 16.57 20.62 -1.71
CA ALA A 7 17.08 21.90 -1.25
C ALA A 7 16.95 22.00 0.28
N ALA A 8 17.82 22.80 0.89
CA ALA A 8 17.79 23.00 2.34
C ALA A 8 16.42 23.50 2.78
N SER A 9 15.91 22.95 3.88
CA SER A 9 14.67 23.43 4.50
C SER A 9 14.84 24.89 4.87
N ARG A 10 13.95 25.74 4.35
CA ARG A 10 14.01 27.19 4.55
C ARG A 10 13.11 27.61 5.70
N SER A 11 11.81 27.38 5.56
CA SER A 11 10.81 27.83 6.54
C SER A 11 9.44 27.17 6.37
N PHE A 12 9.10 26.68 5.17
CA PHE A 12 7.75 26.22 4.89
C PHE A 12 7.36 24.99 5.73
N HIS A 13 8.20 23.96 5.80
CA HIS A 13 7.94 22.80 6.66
C HIS A 13 7.82 23.17 8.15
N GLN A 14 8.65 24.10 8.63
CA GLN A 14 8.60 24.56 10.03
C GLN A 14 7.30 25.30 10.33
N GLU A 15 6.88 26.20 9.43
CA GLU A 15 5.64 26.96 9.58
C GLU A 15 4.41 26.05 9.45
N LEU A 16 4.43 25.10 8.50
CA LEU A 16 3.39 24.08 8.36
C LEU A 16 3.23 23.29 9.67
N LYS A 17 4.34 22.78 10.22
CA LYS A 17 4.32 22.06 11.50
C LYS A 17 3.78 22.93 12.64
N ARG A 18 4.24 24.18 12.74
CA ARG A 18 3.79 25.13 13.77
C ARG A 18 2.27 25.36 13.70
N ARG A 19 1.74 25.64 12.50
CA ARG A 19 0.30 25.88 12.30
C ARG A 19 -0.54 24.64 12.58
N THR A 20 -0.11 23.47 12.12
CA THR A 20 -0.82 22.21 12.38
C THR A 20 -0.85 21.89 13.87
N THR A 21 0.26 22.04 14.59
CA THR A 21 0.31 21.85 16.05
C THR A 21 -0.57 22.85 16.79
N ALA A 22 -0.55 24.13 16.40
CA ALA A 22 -1.42 25.15 16.99
C ALA A 22 -2.90 24.78 16.83
N TYR A 23 -3.32 24.36 15.64
CA TYR A 23 -4.70 23.91 15.39
C TYR A 23 -5.13 22.77 16.34
N PHE A 24 -4.33 21.72 16.48
CA PHE A 24 -4.69 20.60 17.37
C PHE A 24 -4.78 21.03 18.84
N THR A 25 -3.88 21.91 19.27
CA THR A 25 -3.86 22.46 20.63
C THR A 25 -5.08 23.33 20.91
N GLU A 26 -5.39 24.26 20.01
CA GLU A 26 -6.54 25.17 20.11
C GLU A 26 -7.88 24.43 20.03
N ALA A 27 -7.96 23.40 19.18
CA ALA A 27 -9.16 22.58 19.04
C ALA A 27 -9.34 21.54 20.17
N GLY A 28 -8.34 21.38 21.06
CA GLY A 28 -8.35 20.35 22.10
C GLY A 28 -8.41 18.92 21.55
N LYS A 29 -7.81 18.69 20.37
CA LYS A 29 -7.82 17.40 19.67
C LYS A 29 -6.44 16.74 19.70
N ASP A 30 -6.42 15.42 19.83
CA ASP A 30 -5.21 14.64 19.64
C ASP A 30 -4.79 14.58 18.16
N THR A 31 -3.49 14.44 17.90
CA THR A 31 -2.94 14.22 16.54
C THR A 31 -3.04 12.76 16.09
N THR A 32 -3.58 11.89 16.94
CA THR A 32 -3.79 10.46 16.69
C THR A 32 -5.28 10.14 16.65
N GLY A 33 -5.62 8.94 16.19
CA GLY A 33 -6.99 8.44 16.11
C GLY A 33 -7.79 8.56 17.41
N ASP A 34 -9.10 8.75 17.24
CA ASP A 34 -10.09 8.82 18.30
C ASP A 34 -10.96 7.54 18.34
N SER A 35 -11.98 7.52 19.19
CA SER A 35 -12.91 6.39 19.33
C SER A 35 -13.63 6.01 18.02
N ARG A 36 -13.81 6.95 17.09
CA ARG A 36 -14.44 6.69 15.79
C ARG A 36 -13.51 5.89 14.90
N LEU A 37 -12.20 6.16 14.93
CA LEU A 37 -11.21 5.35 14.22
C LEU A 37 -11.20 3.91 14.75
N PHE A 38 -11.20 3.72 16.08
CA PHE A 38 -11.25 2.38 16.67
C PHE A 38 -12.54 1.64 16.32
N ALA A 39 -13.69 2.31 16.37
CA ALA A 39 -14.97 1.71 15.97
C ALA A 39 -14.95 1.29 14.49
N LYS A 40 -14.46 2.15 13.59
CA LYS A 40 -14.27 1.84 12.18
C LYS A 40 -13.37 0.60 11.99
N ALA A 41 -12.24 0.53 12.69
CA ALA A 41 -11.33 -0.60 12.61
C ALA A 41 -11.96 -1.91 13.10
N ILE A 42 -12.70 -1.88 14.21
CA ILE A 42 -13.42 -3.04 14.75
C ILE A 42 -14.50 -3.50 13.76
N ILE A 43 -15.33 -2.59 13.24
CA ILE A 43 -16.39 -2.91 12.27
C ILE A 43 -15.79 -3.57 11.03
N LEU A 44 -14.74 -2.97 10.45
CA LEU A 44 -14.09 -3.51 9.26
C LEU A 44 -13.49 -4.91 9.52
N THR A 45 -12.78 -5.07 10.64
CA THR A 45 -12.11 -6.34 10.98
C THR A 45 -13.12 -7.44 11.30
N VAL A 46 -14.14 -7.14 12.11
CA VAL A 46 -15.21 -8.10 12.44
C VAL A 46 -15.99 -8.49 11.19
N SER A 47 -16.31 -7.53 10.32
CA SER A 47 -17.00 -7.81 9.05
C SER A 47 -16.15 -8.71 8.15
N PHE A 48 -14.85 -8.41 8.01
CA PHE A 48 -13.93 -9.23 7.24
C PHE A 48 -13.87 -10.68 7.77
N VAL A 49 -13.71 -10.84 9.08
CA VAL A 49 -13.66 -12.17 9.71
C VAL A 49 -15.00 -12.89 9.57
N ALA A 50 -16.14 -12.22 9.78
CA ALA A 50 -17.46 -12.83 9.65
C ALA A 50 -17.72 -13.34 8.23
N VAL A 51 -17.43 -12.51 7.21
CA VAL A 51 -17.58 -12.90 5.80
C VAL A 51 -16.63 -14.06 5.46
N TYR A 52 -15.37 -14.00 5.90
CA TYR A 52 -14.42 -15.09 5.69
C TYR A 52 -14.90 -16.41 6.34
N LEU A 53 -15.41 -16.36 7.58
CA LEU A 53 -15.91 -17.54 8.27
C LEU A 53 -17.14 -18.13 7.57
N HIS A 54 -18.06 -17.28 7.10
CA HIS A 54 -19.22 -17.74 6.34
C HIS A 54 -18.81 -18.42 5.03
N LEU A 55 -17.92 -17.79 4.26
CA LEU A 55 -17.39 -18.35 3.01
C LEU A 55 -16.71 -19.71 3.21
N VAL A 56 -15.83 -19.81 4.20
CA VAL A 56 -14.94 -20.97 4.35
C VAL A 56 -15.60 -22.12 5.13
N PHE A 57 -16.47 -21.83 6.10
CA PHE A 57 -17.02 -22.86 6.99
C PHE A 57 -18.52 -23.12 6.80
N LEU A 58 -19.28 -22.17 6.24
CA LEU A 58 -20.72 -22.29 6.07
C LEU A 58 -21.15 -22.46 4.60
N THR A 59 -20.20 -22.39 3.67
CA THR A 59 -20.33 -22.78 2.26
C THR A 59 -21.63 -22.29 1.59
N PRO A 60 -21.85 -20.96 1.52
CA PRO A 60 -23.06 -20.39 0.94
C PRO A 60 -23.23 -20.79 -0.54
N PRO A 61 -24.46 -20.68 -1.09
CA PRO A 61 -24.70 -20.95 -2.50
C PRO A 61 -23.81 -20.06 -3.38
N ALA A 62 -23.39 -20.58 -4.54
CA ALA A 62 -22.32 -20.00 -5.36
C ALA A 62 -22.49 -18.50 -5.67
N TRP A 63 -23.71 -18.04 -5.97
CA TRP A 63 -23.95 -16.62 -6.27
C TRP A 63 -23.68 -15.72 -5.05
N LEU A 64 -24.06 -16.16 -3.85
CA LEU A 64 -23.80 -15.43 -2.61
C LEU A 64 -22.32 -15.48 -2.25
N ALA A 65 -21.68 -16.65 -2.43
CA ALA A 65 -20.24 -16.80 -2.22
C ALA A 65 -19.42 -15.82 -3.09
N LEU A 66 -19.79 -15.64 -4.36
CA LEU A 66 -19.10 -14.68 -5.24
C LEU A 66 -19.27 -13.23 -4.78
N LEU A 67 -20.47 -12.84 -4.35
CA LEU A 67 -20.71 -11.51 -3.77
C LEU A 67 -19.91 -11.30 -2.49
N GLU A 68 -19.85 -12.32 -1.63
CA GLU A 68 -19.08 -12.30 -0.39
C GLU A 68 -17.58 -12.27 -0.64
N CYS A 69 -17.04 -12.95 -1.66
CA CYS A 69 -15.64 -12.82 -2.06
C CYS A 69 -15.31 -11.38 -2.49
N ALA A 70 -16.21 -10.73 -3.23
CA ALA A 70 -16.05 -9.32 -3.60
C ALA A 70 -16.13 -8.41 -2.37
N LEU A 71 -17.09 -8.63 -1.46
CA LEU A 71 -17.22 -7.88 -0.21
C LEU A 71 -15.99 -8.07 0.68
N LEU A 72 -15.46 -9.29 0.78
CA LEU A 72 -14.23 -9.60 1.50
C LEU A 72 -13.05 -8.83 0.90
N GLY A 73 -13.00 -8.68 -0.43
CA GLY A 73 -11.99 -7.89 -1.12
C GLY A 73 -12.07 -6.41 -0.77
N LEU A 74 -13.27 -5.83 -0.81
CA LEU A 74 -13.51 -4.44 -0.40
C LEU A 74 -13.15 -4.23 1.07
N ALA A 75 -13.54 -5.14 1.95
CA ALA A 75 -13.21 -5.09 3.37
C ALA A 75 -11.69 -5.19 3.60
N GLY A 76 -11.00 -6.06 2.85
CA GLY A 76 -9.54 -6.20 2.88
C GLY A 76 -8.83 -4.92 2.47
N SER A 77 -9.25 -4.29 1.36
CA SER A 77 -8.75 -2.98 0.95
C SER A 77 -9.05 -1.90 1.99
N ALA A 78 -10.27 -1.88 2.53
CA ALA A 78 -10.66 -0.92 3.56
C ALA A 78 -9.80 -1.05 4.83
N ILE A 79 -9.50 -2.28 5.29
CA ILE A 79 -8.56 -2.54 6.40
C ILE A 79 -7.17 -2.02 6.04
N GLY A 80 -6.69 -2.27 4.82
CA GLY A 80 -5.42 -1.75 4.32
C GLY A 80 -5.31 -0.23 4.46
N PHE A 81 -6.34 0.51 4.02
CA PHE A 81 -6.34 1.98 4.03
C PHE A 81 -6.71 2.61 5.37
N ASN A 82 -7.52 1.96 6.20
CA ASN A 82 -8.12 2.57 7.39
C ASN A 82 -7.61 2.00 8.73
N VAL A 83 -6.79 0.96 8.67
CA VAL A 83 -6.20 0.32 9.87
C VAL A 83 -4.71 0.17 9.66
N MET A 84 -4.29 -0.54 8.61
CA MET A 84 -2.87 -0.73 8.36
C MET A 84 -2.15 0.58 8.11
N HIS A 85 -2.64 1.38 7.15
CA HIS A 85 -1.99 2.62 6.71
C HIS A 85 -1.78 3.59 7.88
N ASP A 86 -2.85 3.89 8.62
CA ASP A 86 -2.81 4.72 9.84
C ASP A 86 -1.84 4.17 10.90
N GLY A 87 -1.82 2.84 11.09
CA GLY A 87 -0.89 2.18 12.00
C GLY A 87 0.58 2.31 11.54
N ALA A 88 0.82 2.17 10.23
CA ALA A 88 2.15 2.27 9.63
C ALA A 88 2.69 3.71 9.61
N HIS A 89 1.81 4.72 9.64
CA HIS A 89 2.15 6.13 9.86
C HIS A 89 2.26 6.51 11.34
N GLY A 90 1.87 5.62 12.25
CA GLY A 90 1.89 5.88 13.69
C GLY A 90 0.79 6.84 14.17
N SER A 91 -0.21 7.12 13.33
CA SER A 91 -1.33 8.02 13.64
C SER A 91 -2.53 7.29 14.25
N PHE A 92 -2.57 5.96 14.18
CA PHE A 92 -3.72 5.17 14.68
C PHE A 92 -3.90 5.29 16.21
N SER A 93 -2.81 5.37 16.98
CA SER A 93 -2.85 5.51 18.45
C SER A 93 -1.60 6.21 18.99
N LYS A 94 -1.68 6.76 20.21
CA LYS A 94 -0.49 7.19 20.98
C LYS A 94 0.44 6.02 21.32
N SER A 95 -0.11 4.79 21.34
CA SER A 95 0.64 3.60 21.69
C SER A 95 1.36 2.99 20.49
N ARG A 96 2.69 2.86 20.59
CA ARG A 96 3.52 2.23 19.56
C ARG A 96 3.12 0.78 19.26
N TRP A 97 2.73 0.01 20.27
CA TRP A 97 2.37 -1.40 20.07
C TRP A 97 1.03 -1.54 19.35
N ILE A 98 0.09 -0.61 19.59
CA ILE A 98 -1.20 -0.60 18.89
C ILE A 98 -1.00 -0.23 17.41
N ASN A 99 -0.17 0.78 17.12
CA ASN A 99 0.20 1.13 15.75
C ASN A 99 0.87 -0.06 15.02
N GLN A 100 1.79 -0.75 15.70
CA GLN A 100 2.45 -1.93 15.15
C GLN A 100 1.45 -3.05 14.83
N PHE A 101 0.50 -3.32 15.74
CA PHE A 101 -0.54 -4.32 15.54
C PHE A 101 -1.45 -3.94 14.36
N ALA A 102 -1.90 -2.69 14.30
CA ALA A 102 -2.68 -2.18 13.18
C ALA A 102 -1.91 -2.34 11.86
N SER A 103 -0.62 -2.01 11.84
CA SER A 103 0.26 -2.19 10.68
C SER A 103 0.39 -3.66 10.23
N PHE A 104 0.40 -4.61 11.17
CA PHE A 104 0.47 -6.05 10.88
C PHE A 104 -0.78 -6.63 10.22
N THR A 105 -1.88 -5.88 10.13
CA THR A 105 -3.04 -6.33 9.34
C THR A 105 -2.70 -6.52 7.86
N LEU A 106 -1.74 -5.78 7.28
CA LEU A 106 -1.20 -6.09 5.93
C LEU A 106 -0.51 -7.45 5.89
N ASN A 107 0.20 -7.82 6.95
CA ASN A 107 0.94 -9.08 6.97
C ASN A 107 0.00 -10.28 6.90
N VAL A 108 -1.16 -10.20 7.57
CA VAL A 108 -2.22 -11.21 7.48
C VAL A 108 -2.78 -11.29 6.06
N LEU A 109 -2.98 -10.14 5.40
CA LEU A 109 -3.42 -10.05 4.00
C LEU A 109 -2.34 -10.43 2.98
N GLY A 110 -1.14 -10.82 3.44
CA GLY A 110 -0.09 -11.39 2.59
C GLY A 110 0.95 -10.39 2.11
N GLY A 111 0.85 -9.11 2.43
CA GLY A 111 1.95 -8.17 2.25
C GLY A 111 2.97 -8.24 3.39
N ASN A 112 3.88 -7.27 3.45
CA ASN A 112 4.78 -7.11 4.59
C ASN A 112 4.90 -5.65 5.00
N SER A 113 4.59 -5.35 6.25
CA SER A 113 4.56 -3.99 6.80
C SER A 113 5.93 -3.32 6.85
N PHE A 114 7.01 -4.08 7.04
CA PHE A 114 8.37 -3.54 6.96
C PHE A 114 8.68 -3.10 5.52
N MET A 115 8.44 -3.96 4.54
CA MET A 115 8.65 -3.62 3.12
C MET A 115 7.78 -2.44 2.70
N TRP A 116 6.53 -2.44 3.14
CA TRP A 116 5.61 -1.35 2.85
C TRP A 116 6.06 -0.04 3.50
N ASN A 117 6.56 -0.05 4.75
CA ASN A 117 7.07 1.16 5.39
C ASN A 117 8.30 1.72 4.66
N VAL A 118 9.22 0.86 4.20
CA VAL A 118 10.36 1.31 3.39
C VAL A 118 9.87 1.89 2.06
N LYS A 119 8.99 1.18 1.34
CA LYS A 119 8.44 1.63 0.06
C LYS A 119 7.66 2.94 0.20
N HIS A 120 6.69 2.98 1.10
CA HIS A 120 5.73 4.07 1.18
C HIS A 120 6.29 5.26 1.96
N ASN A 121 6.86 5.05 3.16
CA ASN A 121 7.24 6.17 4.04
C ASN A 121 8.64 6.70 3.76
N LEU A 122 9.59 5.83 3.36
CA LEU A 122 10.98 6.26 3.15
C LEU A 122 11.30 6.58 1.69
N ILE A 123 10.55 6.03 0.74
CA ILE A 123 10.76 6.23 -0.69
C ILE A 123 9.66 7.11 -1.26
N HIS A 124 8.42 6.63 -1.33
CA HIS A 124 7.31 7.36 -1.93
C HIS A 124 7.07 8.73 -1.24
N HIS A 125 6.71 8.78 0.04
CA HIS A 125 6.51 10.04 0.79
C HIS A 125 7.76 10.93 0.88
N MET A 126 8.93 10.44 0.50
CA MET A 126 10.12 11.26 0.40
C MET A 126 10.31 11.79 -1.03
N TYR A 127 10.04 11.00 -2.06
CA TYR A 127 10.38 11.26 -3.46
C TYR A 127 9.20 11.07 -4.41
N THR A 128 7.98 11.41 -3.97
CA THR A 128 6.75 11.22 -4.77
C THR A 128 6.91 11.78 -6.18
N ASN A 129 6.49 11.00 -7.18
CA ASN A 129 6.56 11.34 -8.60
C ASN A 129 7.96 11.56 -9.18
N VAL A 130 9.03 11.18 -8.45
CA VAL A 130 10.39 11.18 -9.00
C VAL A 130 10.65 9.84 -9.70
N ASP A 131 10.60 9.86 -11.04
CA ASP A 131 10.84 8.66 -11.85
C ASP A 131 12.21 8.02 -11.57
N GLY A 132 12.24 6.69 -11.55
CA GLY A 132 13.42 5.89 -11.18
C GLY A 132 13.75 5.86 -9.68
N VAL A 133 13.04 6.61 -8.84
CA VAL A 133 13.17 6.57 -7.36
C VAL A 133 11.88 6.08 -6.72
N ASP A 134 10.74 6.64 -7.12
CA ASP A 134 9.43 6.26 -6.63
C ASP A 134 8.97 4.92 -7.22
N ASP A 135 9.02 3.85 -6.42
CA ASP A 135 8.61 2.49 -6.80
C ASP A 135 7.11 2.40 -7.13
N ASP A 136 6.29 3.39 -6.72
CA ASP A 136 4.86 3.44 -7.09
C ASP A 136 4.64 3.83 -8.57
N LEU A 137 5.66 4.40 -9.25
CA LEU A 137 5.67 4.64 -10.69
C LEU A 137 6.29 3.50 -11.50
N ASP A 138 6.90 2.51 -10.84
CA ASP A 138 7.64 1.43 -11.49
C ASP A 138 6.74 0.23 -11.87
N ALA A 139 5.92 0.44 -12.90
CA ALA A 139 5.11 -0.58 -13.54
C ALA A 139 5.53 -0.85 -15.00
N GLN A 140 6.77 -0.49 -15.33
CA GLN A 140 7.34 -0.68 -16.67
C GLN A 140 7.57 -2.17 -16.99
N PRO A 141 7.50 -2.57 -18.26
CA PRO A 141 7.13 -1.75 -19.43
C PRO A 141 5.62 -1.58 -19.61
N TRP A 142 4.80 -2.20 -18.74
CA TRP A 142 3.36 -2.39 -18.95
C TRP A 142 2.54 -1.11 -18.81
N LEU A 143 2.82 -0.31 -17.78
CA LEU A 143 2.18 0.97 -17.55
C LEU A 143 3.20 2.09 -17.61
N ARG A 144 2.90 3.11 -18.41
CA ARG A 144 3.59 4.39 -18.40
C ARG A 144 2.85 5.35 -17.49
N LEU A 145 3.47 5.65 -16.35
CA LEU A 145 2.91 6.48 -15.28
C LEU A 145 3.59 7.86 -15.17
N SER A 146 4.73 8.06 -15.83
CA SER A 146 5.40 9.35 -15.93
C SER A 146 5.69 9.73 -17.39
N SER A 147 5.85 11.03 -17.65
CA SER A 147 6.25 11.56 -18.95
C SER A 147 7.70 11.22 -19.33
N THR A 148 8.56 10.99 -18.34
CA THR A 148 9.98 10.64 -18.49
C THR A 148 10.21 9.17 -18.87
N GLN A 149 9.20 8.32 -18.67
CA GLN A 149 9.29 6.90 -18.98
C GLN A 149 9.18 6.63 -20.49
N PRO A 150 9.88 5.61 -21.02
CA PRO A 150 9.79 5.21 -22.42
C PRO A 150 8.34 4.95 -22.85
N ARG A 151 7.96 5.43 -24.04
CA ARG A 151 6.64 5.18 -24.63
C ARG A 151 6.72 4.08 -25.68
N TYR A 152 6.09 2.95 -25.40
CA TYR A 152 5.94 1.84 -26.34
C TYR A 152 4.62 1.92 -27.12
N GLY A 153 4.56 1.27 -28.28
CA GLY A 153 3.40 1.34 -29.18
C GLY A 153 2.09 0.88 -28.54
N PHE A 154 2.13 -0.08 -27.61
CA PHE A 154 0.95 -0.58 -26.92
C PHE A 154 0.39 0.42 -25.89
N HIS A 155 1.18 1.38 -25.38
CA HIS A 155 0.69 2.40 -24.44
C HIS A 155 -0.44 3.26 -25.02
N ARG A 156 -0.61 3.32 -26.34
CA ARG A 156 -1.79 3.96 -26.96
C ARG A 156 -3.11 3.32 -26.53
N PHE A 157 -3.08 2.06 -26.10
CA PHE A 157 -4.23 1.31 -25.59
C PHE A 157 -4.23 1.18 -24.05
N GLN A 158 -3.33 1.87 -23.34
CA GLN A 158 -3.22 1.77 -21.88
C GLN A 158 -4.55 2.04 -21.18
N HIS A 159 -5.31 3.02 -21.66
CA HIS A 159 -6.66 3.35 -21.18
C HIS A 159 -7.67 2.19 -21.24
N LEU A 160 -7.37 1.12 -22.00
CA LEU A 160 -8.22 -0.08 -22.09
C LEU A 160 -7.70 -1.21 -21.19
N TYR A 161 -6.39 -1.48 -21.21
CA TYR A 161 -5.84 -2.64 -20.50
C TYR A 161 -5.41 -2.35 -19.06
N PHE A 162 -5.31 -1.08 -18.64
CA PHE A 162 -4.87 -0.76 -17.27
C PHE A 162 -5.79 -1.35 -16.21
N TRP A 163 -7.11 -1.42 -16.47
CA TRP A 163 -8.09 -2.03 -15.56
C TRP A 163 -7.73 -3.47 -15.20
N PHE A 164 -7.27 -4.25 -16.19
CA PHE A 164 -6.82 -5.61 -15.99
C PHE A 164 -5.52 -5.67 -15.19
N LEU A 165 -4.54 -4.81 -15.48
CA LEU A 165 -3.28 -4.78 -14.73
C LEU A 165 -3.48 -4.36 -13.27
N TYR A 166 -4.41 -3.44 -13.01
CA TYR A 166 -4.78 -3.00 -11.67
C TYR A 166 -5.40 -4.15 -10.86
N ALA A 167 -6.30 -4.92 -11.47
CA ALA A 167 -6.85 -6.13 -10.85
C ALA A 167 -5.77 -7.15 -10.44
N LEU A 168 -4.66 -7.23 -11.17
CA LEU A 168 -3.57 -8.15 -10.87
C LEU A 168 -2.62 -7.69 -9.76
N LEU A 169 -2.72 -6.42 -9.30
CA LEU A 169 -1.77 -5.84 -8.35
C LEU A 169 -1.62 -6.70 -7.09
N PHE A 170 -2.74 -7.11 -6.50
CA PHE A 170 -2.72 -7.85 -5.23
C PHE A 170 -2.08 -9.23 -5.39
N ILE A 171 -2.40 -9.95 -6.47
CA ILE A 171 -1.79 -11.24 -6.80
C ILE A 171 -0.28 -11.09 -6.98
N ALA A 172 0.14 -10.11 -7.78
CA ALA A 172 1.56 -9.83 -8.01
C ALA A 172 2.26 -9.45 -6.70
N TRP A 173 1.59 -8.72 -5.81
CA TRP A 173 2.17 -8.29 -4.55
C TRP A 173 2.45 -9.47 -3.63
N ILE A 174 1.42 -10.24 -3.29
CA ILE A 174 1.51 -11.26 -2.27
C ILE A 174 2.41 -12.42 -2.70
N PHE A 175 2.45 -12.76 -3.99
CA PHE A 175 3.21 -13.90 -4.52
C PHE A 175 4.58 -13.56 -5.12
N PHE A 176 4.83 -12.30 -5.50
CA PHE A 176 6.04 -11.96 -6.25
C PHE A 176 6.79 -10.74 -5.72
N MET A 177 6.14 -9.58 -5.65
CA MET A 177 6.86 -8.30 -5.45
C MET A 177 7.60 -8.23 -4.11
N ASP A 178 6.98 -8.69 -3.01
CA ASP A 178 7.65 -8.68 -1.70
C ASP A 178 8.86 -9.61 -1.67
N TYR A 179 8.76 -10.80 -2.27
CA TYR A 179 9.87 -11.76 -2.34
C TYR A 179 11.01 -11.22 -3.20
N GLN A 180 10.67 -10.63 -4.35
CA GLN A 180 11.65 -9.97 -5.21
C GLN A 180 12.42 -8.90 -4.42
N LYS A 181 11.72 -8.03 -3.69
CA LYS A 181 12.33 -6.96 -2.88
C LYS A 181 13.18 -7.52 -1.74
N TYR A 182 12.68 -8.57 -1.06
CA TYR A 182 13.40 -9.28 0.00
C TYR A 182 14.75 -9.84 -0.49
N PHE A 183 14.75 -10.59 -1.60
CA PHE A 183 15.96 -11.23 -2.12
C PHE A 183 16.91 -10.26 -2.83
N LYS A 184 16.39 -9.23 -3.50
CA LYS A 184 17.23 -8.19 -4.11
C LYS A 184 17.87 -7.25 -3.07
N GLY A 185 17.30 -7.16 -1.87
CA GLY A 185 17.78 -6.25 -0.83
C GLY A 185 17.59 -4.77 -1.19
N LYS A 186 16.67 -4.46 -2.12
CA LYS A 186 16.35 -3.09 -2.55
C LYS A 186 14.91 -2.97 -3.07
N ILE A 187 14.38 -1.75 -3.01
CA ILE A 187 13.10 -1.32 -3.56
C ILE A 187 13.42 -0.23 -4.59
N GLY A 188 13.04 -0.43 -5.86
CA GLY A 188 13.68 0.28 -6.97
C GLY A 188 15.21 0.21 -6.87
N GLU A 189 15.85 1.37 -6.85
CA GLU A 189 17.29 1.53 -6.66
C GLU A 189 17.72 1.76 -5.19
N MET A 190 16.75 1.84 -4.26
CA MET A 190 16.99 2.15 -2.87
C MET A 190 17.26 0.89 -2.05
N PRO A 191 18.45 0.76 -1.40
CA PRO A 191 18.76 -0.41 -0.59
C PRO A 191 17.86 -0.46 0.65
N ILE A 192 17.35 -1.65 0.97
CA ILE A 192 16.66 -1.86 2.24
C ILE A 192 17.68 -2.02 3.37
N LYS A 193 17.36 -1.50 4.54
CA LYS A 193 18.16 -1.77 5.75
C LYS A 193 18.20 -3.28 5.99
N LYS A 194 19.37 -3.79 6.41
CA LYS A 194 19.53 -5.20 6.78
C LYS A 194 18.48 -5.58 7.83
N MET A 195 17.63 -6.54 7.47
CA MET A 195 16.58 -7.09 8.33
C MET A 195 17.20 -7.88 9.48
N THR A 196 16.71 -7.63 10.69
CA THR A 196 17.07 -8.42 11.87
C THR A 196 16.47 -9.83 11.80
N ALA A 197 16.90 -10.74 12.68
CA ALA A 197 16.30 -12.08 12.75
C ALA A 197 14.79 -12.01 13.06
N THR A 198 14.36 -11.04 13.85
CA THR A 198 12.95 -10.78 14.14
C THR A 198 12.20 -10.33 12.88
N ASP A 199 12.75 -9.38 12.12
CA ASP A 199 12.12 -8.90 10.88
C ASP A 199 11.95 -10.03 9.86
N GLN A 200 12.97 -10.89 9.72
CA GLN A 200 12.92 -12.06 8.84
C GLN A 200 11.89 -13.09 9.31
N SER A 201 11.80 -13.33 10.62
CA SER A 201 10.81 -14.25 11.21
C SER A 201 9.39 -13.73 10.99
N VAL A 202 9.16 -12.43 11.15
CA VAL A 202 7.88 -11.79 10.85
C VAL A 202 7.57 -11.91 9.36
N PHE A 203 8.53 -11.65 8.47
CA PHE A 203 8.33 -11.80 7.03
C PHE A 203 7.87 -13.22 6.67
N TRP A 204 8.67 -14.24 6.98
CA TRP A 204 8.37 -15.62 6.57
C TRP A 204 7.18 -16.21 7.34
N GLY A 205 7.06 -15.92 8.64
CA GLY A 205 5.96 -16.41 9.47
C GLY A 205 4.60 -15.94 8.94
N PHE A 206 4.48 -14.66 8.57
CA PHE A 206 3.24 -14.15 8.00
C PHE A 206 2.99 -14.59 6.56
N LYS A 207 4.03 -14.84 5.74
CA LYS A 207 3.83 -15.48 4.43
C LYS A 207 3.25 -16.88 4.57
N VAL A 208 3.76 -17.69 5.51
CA VAL A 208 3.20 -19.01 5.81
C VAL A 208 1.77 -18.90 6.35
N LEU A 209 1.53 -17.99 7.30
CA LEU A 209 0.19 -17.76 7.85
C LEU A 209 -0.81 -17.36 6.76
N HIS A 210 -0.42 -16.44 5.86
CA HIS A 210 -1.25 -16.01 4.75
C HIS A 210 -1.57 -17.16 3.79
N LEU A 211 -0.57 -17.93 3.37
CA LEU A 211 -0.78 -19.12 2.52
C LEU A 211 -1.67 -20.14 3.21
N PHE A 212 -1.51 -20.35 4.51
CA PHE A 212 -2.39 -21.23 5.26
C PHE A 212 -3.84 -20.73 5.25
N LEU A 213 -4.07 -19.47 5.66
CA LEU A 213 -5.40 -18.89 5.80
C LEU A 213 -6.11 -18.66 4.46
N PHE A 214 -5.43 -18.18 3.42
CA PHE A 214 -6.10 -17.77 2.18
C PHE A 214 -5.97 -18.78 1.04
N VAL A 215 -5.15 -19.82 1.21
CA VAL A 215 -4.94 -20.86 0.19
C VAL A 215 -5.24 -22.25 0.74
N ALA A 216 -4.43 -22.76 1.67
CA ALA A 216 -4.51 -24.16 2.08
C ALA A 216 -5.83 -24.50 2.80
N LEU A 217 -6.24 -23.68 3.77
CA LEU A 217 -7.46 -23.91 4.55
C LEU A 217 -8.73 -23.78 3.67
N PRO A 218 -8.93 -22.73 2.85
CA PRO A 218 -10.06 -22.68 1.94
C PRO A 218 -10.09 -23.83 0.92
N ILE A 219 -8.95 -24.22 0.32
CA ILE A 219 -8.91 -25.37 -0.59
C ILE A 219 -9.39 -26.64 0.12
N TYR A 220 -8.95 -26.86 1.36
CA TYR A 220 -9.37 -28.01 2.16
C TYR A 220 -10.86 -27.99 2.46
N MET A 221 -11.43 -26.83 2.79
CA MET A 221 -12.83 -26.71 3.21
C MET A 221 -13.83 -26.70 2.04
N VAL A 222 -13.53 -25.98 0.95
CA VAL A 222 -14.49 -25.74 -0.15
C VAL A 222 -14.08 -26.39 -1.47
N GLY A 223 -12.90 -26.99 -1.54
CA GLY A 223 -12.35 -27.59 -2.76
C GLY A 223 -11.65 -26.58 -3.68
N PHE A 224 -10.75 -27.10 -4.52
CA PHE A 224 -9.87 -26.27 -5.36
C PHE A 224 -10.61 -25.35 -6.33
N VAL A 225 -11.66 -25.85 -7.00
CA VAL A 225 -12.38 -25.09 -8.04
C VAL A 225 -13.13 -23.90 -7.42
N ALA A 226 -13.87 -24.12 -6.32
CA ALA A 226 -14.56 -23.03 -5.63
C ALA A 226 -13.56 -22.02 -5.06
N TRP A 227 -12.47 -22.51 -4.47
CA TRP A 227 -11.40 -21.66 -3.96
C TRP A 227 -10.79 -20.78 -5.06
N ILE A 228 -10.34 -21.33 -6.20
CA ILE A 228 -9.63 -20.53 -7.20
C ILE A 228 -10.55 -19.45 -7.78
N VAL A 229 -11.83 -19.76 -8.01
CA VAL A 229 -12.80 -18.78 -8.48
C VAL A 229 -13.02 -17.68 -7.45
N GLY A 230 -13.28 -18.05 -6.19
CA GLY A 230 -13.50 -17.07 -5.11
C GLY A 230 -12.26 -16.23 -4.81
N PHE A 231 -11.08 -16.85 -4.80
CA PHE A 231 -9.79 -16.19 -4.60
C PHE A 231 -9.50 -15.19 -5.71
N LEU A 232 -9.77 -15.53 -6.98
CA LEU A 232 -9.61 -14.59 -8.10
C LEU A 232 -10.54 -13.39 -7.99
N VAL A 233 -11.80 -13.59 -7.57
CA VAL A 233 -12.74 -12.48 -7.32
C VAL A 233 -12.23 -11.59 -6.19
N PHE A 234 -11.89 -12.18 -5.04
CA PHE A 234 -11.32 -11.48 -3.90
C PHE A 234 -10.08 -10.67 -4.30
N ALA A 235 -9.10 -11.33 -4.92
CA ALA A 235 -7.83 -10.73 -5.28
C ALA A 235 -7.98 -9.63 -6.34
N THR A 236 -8.89 -9.82 -7.31
CA THR A 236 -9.22 -8.81 -8.32
C THR A 236 -9.79 -7.55 -7.67
N VAL A 237 -10.75 -7.72 -6.75
CA VAL A 237 -11.38 -6.58 -6.07
C VAL A 237 -10.36 -5.86 -5.18
N VAL A 238 -9.52 -6.59 -4.45
CA VAL A 238 -8.44 -5.98 -3.65
C VAL A 238 -7.47 -5.22 -4.55
N GLY A 239 -6.94 -5.87 -5.59
CA GLY A 239 -5.96 -5.30 -6.49
C GLY A 239 -6.49 -4.03 -7.17
N PHE A 240 -7.68 -4.13 -7.75
CA PHE A 240 -8.32 -3.01 -8.43
C PHE A 240 -8.58 -1.83 -7.49
N THR A 241 -9.21 -2.08 -6.34
CA THR A 241 -9.53 -1.03 -5.35
C THR A 241 -8.25 -0.35 -4.87
N MET A 242 -7.21 -1.13 -4.55
CA MET A 242 -5.93 -0.59 -4.10
C MET A 242 -5.23 0.22 -5.18
N SER A 243 -5.17 -0.28 -6.42
CA SER A 243 -4.55 0.45 -7.53
C SER A 243 -5.25 1.78 -7.79
N ILE A 244 -6.58 1.82 -7.78
CA ILE A 244 -7.32 3.08 -7.97
C ILE A 244 -6.95 4.09 -6.89
N VAL A 245 -6.99 3.68 -5.62
CA VAL A 245 -6.68 4.59 -4.50
C VAL A 245 -5.23 5.04 -4.51
N PHE A 246 -4.27 4.14 -4.77
CA PHE A 246 -2.85 4.53 -4.86
C PHE A 246 -2.60 5.51 -6.00
N GLN A 247 -3.22 5.31 -7.15
CA GLN A 247 -2.95 6.12 -8.33
C GLN A 247 -3.61 7.50 -8.28
N LEU A 248 -4.59 7.72 -7.38
CA LEU A 248 -5.10 9.06 -7.07
C LEU A 248 -4.02 9.98 -6.46
N ALA A 249 -2.94 9.44 -5.89
CA ALA A 249 -1.83 10.24 -5.36
C ALA A 249 -0.78 10.63 -6.42
N HIS A 250 -0.93 10.15 -7.66
CA HIS A 250 0.08 10.31 -8.72
C HIS A 250 -0.50 10.88 -10.01
N THR A 251 -1.54 10.24 -10.52
CA THR A 251 -2.02 10.38 -11.90
C THR A 251 -3.32 11.17 -11.98
N VAL A 252 -3.39 12.26 -11.22
CA VAL A 252 -4.49 13.22 -11.24
C VAL A 252 -4.06 14.52 -11.91
N GLU A 253 -5.03 15.35 -12.27
CA GLU A 253 -4.73 16.66 -12.85
C GLU A 253 -3.91 17.50 -11.85
N HIS A 254 -2.98 18.29 -12.36
CA HIS A 254 -2.13 19.25 -11.61
C HIS A 254 -1.00 18.68 -10.74
N THR A 255 -0.80 17.36 -10.61
CA THR A 255 0.38 16.83 -9.93
C THR A 255 1.65 17.04 -10.75
N ALA A 256 2.72 17.48 -10.09
CA ALA A 256 4.02 17.64 -10.70
C ALA A 256 4.79 16.29 -10.76
N PHE A 257 5.64 16.14 -11.77
CA PHE A 257 6.62 15.05 -11.91
C PHE A 257 8.03 15.65 -12.01
N PRO A 258 8.61 16.09 -10.90
CA PRO A 258 9.88 16.81 -10.90
C PRO A 258 11.05 15.89 -11.26
N VAL A 259 11.99 16.43 -12.03
CA VAL A 259 13.21 15.73 -12.44
C VAL A 259 14.39 16.35 -11.68
N PRO A 260 15.23 15.55 -10.98
CA PRO A 260 16.43 16.07 -10.34
C PRO A 260 17.39 16.70 -11.36
N HIS A 261 18.08 17.77 -10.95
CA HIS A 261 19.07 18.42 -11.80
C HIS A 261 20.18 17.43 -12.21
N GLU A 262 20.44 17.29 -13.51
CA GLU A 262 21.31 16.24 -14.08
C GLU A 262 22.70 16.15 -13.44
N VAL A 263 23.37 17.29 -13.24
CA VAL A 263 24.74 17.33 -12.67
C VAL A 263 24.76 17.19 -11.14
N THR A 264 23.87 17.89 -10.44
CA THR A 264 23.92 17.99 -8.97
C THR A 264 23.09 16.92 -8.25
N ASN A 265 22.20 16.23 -8.98
CA ASN A 265 21.20 15.31 -8.47
C ASN A 265 20.36 15.91 -7.32
N LYS A 266 19.99 17.20 -7.47
CA LYS A 266 19.19 17.94 -6.50
C LYS A 266 17.80 18.24 -7.02
N LEU A 267 16.82 18.22 -6.11
CA LEU A 267 15.49 18.78 -6.32
C LEU A 267 15.49 20.25 -5.85
N GLU A 268 14.82 21.12 -6.60
CA GLU A 268 14.84 22.58 -6.36
C GLU A 268 14.09 22.98 -5.08
N ASP A 269 13.00 22.29 -4.78
CA ASP A 269 12.17 22.55 -3.62
C ASP A 269 12.72 21.89 -2.34
N GLU A 270 12.31 22.41 -1.18
CA GLU A 270 12.40 21.64 0.06
C GLU A 270 11.35 20.50 0.05
N TRP A 271 11.63 19.43 0.80
CA TRP A 271 10.81 18.22 0.81
C TRP A 271 9.30 18.45 1.01
N ALA A 272 8.90 19.33 1.93
CA ALA A 272 7.48 19.57 2.21
C ALA A 272 6.76 20.28 1.05
N ILE A 273 7.44 21.17 0.32
CA ILE A 273 6.88 21.81 -0.88
C ILE A 273 6.78 20.79 -2.01
N HIS A 274 7.81 19.95 -2.18
CA HIS A 274 7.78 18.84 -3.14
C HIS A 274 6.56 17.96 -2.91
N GLN A 275 6.34 17.50 -1.67
CA GLN A 275 5.21 16.62 -1.35
C GLN A 275 3.86 17.24 -1.74
N ILE A 276 3.63 18.51 -1.41
CA ILE A 276 2.38 19.21 -1.76
C ILE A 276 2.22 19.44 -3.26
N LYS A 277 3.30 19.62 -4.01
CA LYS A 277 3.22 19.79 -5.48
C LYS A 277 2.99 18.47 -6.21
N THR A 278 3.29 17.34 -5.58
CA THR A 278 3.31 16.02 -6.22
C THR A 278 2.16 15.11 -5.76
N THR A 279 1.35 15.55 -4.79
CA THR A 279 0.16 14.85 -4.26
C THR A 279 -1.01 15.80 -4.15
#